data_AF-A0A9D6LV62-F1
#
_entry.id   AF-A0A9D6LV62-F1
#
_cell.length_a   1.000
_cell.length_b   1.000
_cell.length_c   1.000
_cell.angle_alpha   90.00
_cell.angle_beta   90.00
_cell.angle_gamma   90.00
#
_symmetry.space_group_name_H-M   'P 1'
#
loop_
_entity.id
_entity.type
_entity.pdbx_description
1 polymer ?
#
loop_
_entity_poly.entity_id
_entity_poly.type
_entity_poly.pdbx_seq_one_letter_code
_entity_poly.pdbx_strand_id
1 'polypeptide(L)'
;LLITIYLALLRRNPVAGLTLGMVIGLLQDILSHGPVGLYGIIKTVIGYICSSLTTVLEVESLAARAVLVFVFYLVHQIFFWTMQRALLGQSAVFVWQRTLLLAAINTLLAVAVYRLLDRFRERL
;
A
#
# COMPACT_ATOMS: atom_id res chain seq x y z
N LEU A 1 -4.39 -2.37 -0.08
CA LEU A 1 -3.07 -1.74 -0.29
C LEU A 1 -3.04 -0.85 -1.53
N LEU A 2 -3.42 -1.38 -2.70
CA LEU A 2 -3.34 -0.67 -3.98
C LEU A 2 -4.04 0.71 -3.96
N ILE A 3 -5.28 0.77 -3.43
CA ILE A 3 -6.01 2.04 -3.26
C ILE A 3 -5.27 3.01 -2.32
N THR A 4 -4.67 2.51 -1.25
CA THR A 4 -3.93 3.34 -0.29
C THR A 4 -2.68 3.95 -0.92
N ILE A 5 -1.91 3.14 -1.65
CA ILE A 5 -0.71 3.63 -2.37
C ILE A 5 -1.14 4.62 -3.46
N TYR A 6 -2.18 4.30 -4.21
CA TYR A 6 -2.72 5.19 -5.25
C TYR A 6 -3.08 6.56 -4.68
N LEU A 7 -3.94 6.60 -3.66
CA LEU A 7 -4.38 7.86 -3.05
C LEU A 7 -3.24 8.60 -2.37
N ALA A 8 -2.28 7.90 -1.77
CA ALA A 8 -1.09 8.52 -1.20
C ALA A 8 -0.17 9.14 -2.27
N LEU A 9 0.01 8.50 -3.42
CA LEU A 9 0.76 9.05 -4.56
C LEU A 9 0.08 10.30 -5.16
N LEU A 10 -1.26 10.37 -5.15
CA LEU A 10 -1.98 11.57 -5.58
C LEU A 10 -1.82 12.75 -4.60
N ARG A 11 -1.46 12.47 -3.35
CA ARG A 11 -1.36 13.48 -2.30
C ARG A 11 0.11 13.73 -2.00
N ARG A 12 0.66 14.86 -2.47
CA ARG A 12 2.00 15.36 -2.08
C ARG A 12 2.03 15.95 -0.66
N ASN A 13 1.28 15.36 0.28
CA ASN A 13 1.19 15.80 1.68
C ASN A 13 1.19 14.59 2.61
N PRO A 14 2.27 14.35 3.39
CA PRO A 14 2.40 13.19 4.28
C PRO A 14 1.26 13.03 5.28
N VAL A 15 0.72 14.14 5.81
CA VAL A 15 -0.39 14.11 6.76
C VAL A 15 -1.66 13.58 6.10
N ALA A 16 -1.92 13.97 4.84
CA ALA A 16 -3.05 13.45 4.08
C ALA A 16 -2.86 11.95 3.73
N GLY A 17 -1.63 11.53 3.41
CA GLY A 17 -1.31 10.12 3.20
C GLY A 17 -1.55 9.27 4.46
N LEU A 18 -1.14 9.80 5.61
CA LEU A 18 -1.34 9.18 6.93
C LEU A 18 -2.82 9.00 7.25
N THR A 19 -3.62 10.06 7.16
CA THR A 19 -5.05 10.02 7.50
C THR A 19 -5.84 9.11 6.58
N LEU A 20 -5.56 9.13 5.27
CA LEU A 20 -6.17 8.20 4.32
C LEU A 20 -5.77 6.75 4.61
N GLY A 21 -4.50 6.52 4.93
CA GLY A 21 -3.99 5.22 5.36
C GLY A 21 -4.75 4.68 6.56
N MET A 22 -4.93 5.51 7.59
CA MET A 22 -5.69 5.19 8.80
C MET A 22 -7.14 4.84 8.50
N VAL A 23 -7.85 5.71 7.77
CA VAL A 23 -9.27 5.50 7.44
C VAL A 23 -9.46 4.22 6.63
N ILE A 24 -8.66 4.03 5.57
CA ILE A 24 -8.75 2.85 4.71
C ILE A 24 -8.32 1.57 5.47
N GLY A 25 -7.40 1.70 6.44
CA GLY A 25 -6.97 0.61 7.30
C GLY A 25 -8.07 0.16 8.23
N LEU A 26 -8.64 1.08 9.00
CA LEU A 26 -9.71 0.82 9.95
C LEU A 26 -10.99 0.32 9.27
N LEU A 27 -11.35 0.89 8.12
CA LEU A 27 -12.48 0.40 7.33
C LEU A 27 -12.23 -1.05 6.87
N GLN A 28 -11.01 -1.38 6.45
CA GLN A 28 -10.70 -2.77 6.09
C GLN A 28 -10.73 -3.68 7.32
N ASP A 29 -10.26 -3.22 8.48
CA ASP A 29 -10.34 -3.98 9.72
C ASP A 29 -11.79 -4.30 10.12
N ILE A 30 -12.70 -3.32 10.03
CA ILE A 30 -14.13 -3.50 10.34
C ILE A 30 -14.80 -4.49 9.37
N LEU A 31 -14.44 -4.42 8.08
CA LEU A 31 -15.00 -5.30 7.05
C LEU A 31 -14.36 -6.70 7.05
N SER A 32 -13.17 -6.83 7.64
CA SER A 32 -12.48 -8.11 7.75
C SER A 32 -12.95 -8.85 9.00
N HIS A 33 -13.10 -10.18 8.94
CA HIS A 33 -13.44 -11.00 10.11
C HIS A 33 -12.22 -11.20 11.06
N GLY A 34 -11.30 -10.25 11.06
CA GLY A 34 -10.02 -10.30 11.74
C GLY A 34 -9.92 -9.31 12.91
N PRO A 35 -8.77 -9.27 13.59
CA PRO A 35 -8.53 -8.36 14.69
C PRO A 35 -8.56 -6.91 14.21
N VAL A 36 -9.30 -6.06 14.93
CA VAL A 36 -9.48 -4.65 14.58
C VAL A 36 -8.23 -3.84 14.92
N GLY A 37 -7.84 -2.93 14.03
CA GLY A 37 -6.73 -2.00 14.22
C GLY A 37 -5.41 -2.42 13.54
N LEU A 38 -5.29 -3.68 13.10
CA LEU A 38 -4.05 -4.18 12.52
C LEU A 38 -3.77 -3.59 11.14
N TYR A 39 -4.76 -3.59 10.23
CA TYR A 39 -4.64 -2.85 8.97
C TYR A 39 -4.63 -1.34 9.19
N GLY A 40 -5.33 -0.84 10.21
CA GLY A 40 -5.30 0.56 10.65
C GLY A 40 -3.87 1.07 10.83
N ILE A 41 -3.11 0.46 11.74
CA ILE A 41 -1.74 0.86 12.04
C ILE A 41 -0.84 0.72 10.80
N ILE A 42 -0.88 -0.44 10.14
CA ILE A 42 0.01 -0.75 9.02
C ILE A 42 -0.20 0.23 7.86
N LYS A 43 -1.46 0.48 7.48
CA LYS A 43 -1.76 1.37 6.36
C LYS A 43 -1.53 2.84 6.69
N THR A 44 -1.64 3.24 7.95
CA THR A 44 -1.26 4.59 8.41
C THR A 44 0.22 4.85 8.14
N VAL A 45 1.10 3.94 8.55
CA VAL A 45 2.55 4.03 8.33
C VAL A 45 2.87 4.02 6.84
N ILE A 46 2.28 3.10 6.09
CA ILE A 46 2.51 3.01 4.64
C ILE A 46 2.04 4.25 3.91
N GLY A 47 0.87 4.78 4.26
CA GLY A 47 0.32 6.00 3.67
C GLY A 47 1.22 7.21 3.91
N TYR A 48 1.73 7.36 5.13
CA TYR A 48 2.69 8.39 5.48
C TYR A 48 3.99 8.29 4.67
N ILE A 49 4.63 7.11 4.64
CA ILE A 49 5.91 6.91 3.94
C ILE A 49 5.70 7.09 2.43
N CYS A 50 4.63 6.55 1.85
CA CYS A 50 4.33 6.65 0.43
C CYS A 50 4.13 8.11 -0.01
N SER A 51 3.34 8.87 0.74
CA SER A 51 3.13 10.29 0.44
C SER A 51 4.41 11.12 0.65
N SER A 52 5.22 10.80 1.68
CA SER A 52 6.52 11.44 1.91
C SER A 52 7.49 11.18 0.76
N LEU A 53 7.61 9.94 0.29
CA LEU A 53 8.48 9.60 -0.85
C LEU A 53 8.02 10.32 -2.13
N THR A 54 6.73 10.55 -2.30
CA THR A 54 6.20 11.27 -3.48
C THR A 54 6.57 12.76 -3.49
N THR A 55 6.87 13.34 -2.32
CA THR A 55 7.35 14.73 -2.24
C THR A 55 8.82 14.87 -2.59
N VAL A 56 9.60 13.79 -2.43
CA VAL A 56 11.05 13.76 -2.66
C VAL A 56 11.41 13.14 -4.01
N LEU A 57 10.65 12.14 -4.46
CA LEU A 57 10.87 11.41 -5.71
C LEU A 57 9.89 11.89 -6.78
N GLU A 58 10.40 12.20 -7.96
CA GLU A 58 9.58 12.45 -9.14
C GLU A 58 9.07 11.13 -9.73
N VAL A 59 7.92 10.67 -9.23
CA VAL A 59 7.28 9.41 -9.66
C VAL A 59 6.44 9.60 -10.93
N GLU A 60 7.08 10.10 -11.99
CA GLU A 60 6.38 10.36 -13.26
C GLU A 60 6.35 9.12 -14.16
N SER A 61 7.44 8.34 -14.18
CA SER A 61 7.50 7.16 -15.02
C SER A 61 6.64 6.02 -14.50
N LEU A 62 6.00 5.30 -15.43
CA LEU A 62 5.25 4.07 -15.12
C LEU A 62 6.12 3.04 -14.39
N ALA A 63 7.41 2.97 -14.74
CA ALA A 63 8.38 2.09 -14.10
C ALA A 63 8.59 2.46 -12.62
N ALA A 64 8.77 3.75 -12.28
CA ALA A 64 8.92 4.19 -10.90
C ALA A 64 7.67 3.88 -10.06
N ARG A 65 6.46 4.11 -10.61
CA ARG A 65 5.19 3.75 -9.94
C ARG A 65 5.09 2.25 -9.69
N ALA A 66 5.49 1.42 -10.66
CA ALA A 66 5.48 -0.03 -10.53
C ALA A 66 6.44 -0.51 -9.43
N VAL A 67 7.67 0.01 -9.41
CA VAL A 67 8.66 -0.31 -8.37
C VAL A 67 8.16 0.07 -6.99
N LEU A 68 7.58 1.27 -6.83
CA LEU A 68 7.02 1.68 -5.54
C LEU A 68 5.90 0.75 -5.08
N VAL A 69 4.96 0.39 -5.95
CA VAL A 69 3.88 -0.54 -5.58
C VAL A 69 4.44 -1.89 -5.13
N PHE A 70 5.42 -2.42 -5.87
CA PHE A 70 6.07 -3.68 -5.53
C PHE A 70 6.74 -3.62 -4.15
N VAL A 71 7.58 -2.61 -3.91
CA VAL A 71 8.31 -2.42 -2.65
C VAL A 71 7.34 -2.21 -1.49
N PHE A 72 6.34 -1.33 -1.64
CA PHE A 72 5.35 -1.10 -0.59
C PHE A 72 4.50 -2.33 -0.29
N TYR A 73 4.25 -3.20 -1.26
CA TYR A 73 3.60 -4.49 -1.00
C TYR A 73 4.45 -5.40 -0.13
N LEU A 74 5.75 -5.50 -0.40
CA LEU A 74 6.66 -6.29 0.45
C LEU A 74 6.73 -5.72 1.87
N VAL A 75 6.89 -4.40 1.99
CA VAL A 75 6.89 -3.71 3.29
C VAL A 75 5.58 -3.97 4.04
N HIS A 76 4.44 -3.84 3.38
CA HIS A 76 3.14 -4.16 3.97
C HIS A 76 3.08 -5.58 4.51
N GLN A 77 3.52 -6.56 3.72
CA GLN A 77 3.47 -7.97 4.12
C GLN A 77 4.39 -8.27 5.31
N ILE A 78 5.59 -7.67 5.34
CA ILE A 78 6.54 -7.80 6.45
C ILE A 78 5.98 -7.15 7.73
N PHE A 79 5.39 -5.96 7.62
CA PHE A 79 4.75 -5.29 8.75
C PHE A 79 3.57 -6.11 9.29
N PHE A 80 2.73 -6.64 8.39
CA PHE A 80 1.60 -7.48 8.76
C PHE A 80 2.05 -8.73 9.52
N TRP A 81 3.04 -9.44 9.00
CA TRP A 81 3.59 -10.62 9.67
C TRP A 81 4.22 -10.28 11.02
N THR A 82 5.00 -9.20 11.09
CA THR A 82 5.62 -8.75 12.34
C THR A 82 4.56 -8.39 13.38
N MET A 83 3.50 -7.68 12.98
CA MET A 83 2.40 -7.32 13.88
C MET A 83 1.61 -8.54 14.35
N GLN A 84 1.31 -9.50 13.47
CA GLN A 84 0.65 -10.75 13.87
C GLN A 84 1.48 -11.52 14.90
N ARG A 85 2.81 -11.58 14.71
CA ARG A 85 3.70 -12.28 15.64
C ARG A 85 3.87 -11.52 16.96
N ALA A 86 4.07 -10.20 16.90
CA ALA A 86 4.38 -9.38 18.07
C ALA A 86 3.15 -9.03 18.92
N LEU A 87 2.01 -8.70 18.29
CA LEU A 87 0.82 -8.24 19.00
C LEU A 87 -0.16 -9.38 19.30
N LEU A 88 -0.27 -10.38 18.42
CA LEU A 88 -1.26 -11.46 18.57
C LEU A 88 -0.66 -12.79 19.00
N GLY A 89 0.67 -12.87 19.14
CA GLY A 89 1.38 -14.10 19.47
C GLY A 89 1.18 -15.22 18.44
N GLN A 90 0.69 -14.90 17.23
CA GLN A 90 0.41 -15.89 16.21
C GLN A 90 1.72 -16.34 15.55
N SER A 91 1.94 -17.65 15.50
CA SER A 91 3.01 -18.29 14.73
C SER A 91 2.65 -18.34 13.24
N ALA A 92 2.47 -17.16 12.63
CA ALA A 92 2.26 -17.06 11.19
C ALA A 92 3.54 -17.45 10.46
N VAL A 93 3.45 -18.36 9.47
CA VAL A 93 4.58 -18.72 8.62
C VAL A 93 4.70 -17.67 7.50
N PHE A 94 5.86 -17.03 7.40
CA PHE A 94 6.13 -16.11 6.30
C PHE A 94 6.54 -16.89 5.06
N VAL A 95 5.68 -16.90 4.04
CA VAL A 95 5.94 -17.61 2.77
C VAL A 95 6.43 -16.60 1.72
N TRP A 96 7.75 -16.58 1.47
CA TRP A 96 8.38 -15.65 0.53
C TRP A 96 7.86 -15.81 -0.90
N GLN A 97 7.70 -17.04 -1.39
CA GLN A 97 7.22 -17.30 -2.75
C GLN A 97 5.83 -16.72 -2.98
N ARG A 98 4.91 -16.94 -2.03
CA ARG A 98 3.55 -16.37 -2.07
C ARG A 98 3.59 -14.84 -2.02
N THR A 99 4.43 -14.29 -1.16
CA THR A 99 4.56 -12.84 -1.00
C THR A 99 5.06 -12.17 -2.27
N LEU A 100 6.12 -12.73 -2.90
CA LEU A 100 6.66 -12.23 -4.16
C LEU A 100 5.66 -12.35 -5.31
N LEU A 101 4.95 -13.47 -5.40
CA LEU A 101 3.91 -13.66 -6.42
C LEU A 101 2.79 -12.63 -6.26
N LEU A 102 2.30 -12.41 -5.04
CA LEU A 102 1.26 -11.41 -4.79
C LEU A 102 1.77 -9.99 -5.01
N ALA A 103 3.03 -9.70 -4.70
CA ALA A 103 3.66 -8.42 -5.00
C ALA A 103 3.68 -8.17 -6.52
N ALA A 104 4.08 -9.18 -7.30
CA ALA A 104 4.08 -9.10 -8.76
C ALA A 104 2.66 -8.88 -9.31
N ILE A 105 1.66 -9.64 -8.84
CA ILE A 105 0.27 -9.47 -9.25
C ILE A 105 -0.26 -8.07 -8.92
N ASN A 106 -0.01 -7.57 -7.70
CA ASN A 106 -0.43 -6.23 -7.30
C ASN A 106 0.26 -5.14 -8.15
N THR A 107 1.51 -5.35 -8.53
CA THR A 107 2.26 -4.44 -9.39
C THR A 107 1.70 -4.41 -10.80
N LEU A 108 1.42 -5.59 -11.38
CA LEU A 108 0.78 -5.68 -12.70
C LEU A 108 -0.59 -5.01 -12.71
N LEU A 109 -1.41 -5.25 -11.67
CA LEU A 109 -2.71 -4.61 -11.53
C LEU A 109 -2.58 -3.09 -11.40
N ALA A 110 -1.61 -2.60 -10.62
CA ALA A 110 -1.37 -1.18 -10.48
C ALA A 110 -0.93 -0.54 -11.80
N VAL A 111 -0.04 -1.19 -12.55
CA VAL A 111 0.37 -0.73 -13.89
C VAL A 111 -0.83 -0.62 -14.84
N ALA A 112 -1.72 -1.62 -14.84
CA ALA A 112 -2.94 -1.58 -15.64
C ALA A 112 -3.85 -0.41 -15.24
N VAL A 113 -4.05 -0.21 -13.94
CA VAL A 113 -4.83 0.91 -13.39
C VAL A 113 -4.22 2.26 -13.74
N TYR A 114 -2.91 2.44 -13.56
CA TYR A 114 -2.22 3.70 -13.91
C TYR A 114 -2.33 4.01 -15.40
N ARG A 115 -2.10 3.03 -16.27
CA ARG A 115 -2.25 3.23 -17.73
C ARG A 115 -3.67 3.64 -18.11
N LEU A 116 -4.67 3.03 -17.49
CA LEU A 116 -6.07 3.37 -17.76
C LEU A 116 -6.38 4.81 -17.33
N LEU A 117 -5.91 5.21 -16.14
CA LEU A 117 -6.10 6.56 -15.61
C LEU A 117 -5.35 7.63 -16.41
N ASP A 118 -4.11 7.36 -16.82
CA ASP A 118 -3.32 8.27 -17.64
C ASP A 118 -4.06 8.53 -18.98
N ARG A 119 -4.69 7.51 -19.57
CA ARG A 119 -5.54 7.64 -20.78
C ARG A 119 -6.77 8.53 -20.59
N PHE A 120 -7.38 8.53 -19.41
CA PHE A 120 -8.53 9.40 -19.13
C PHE A 120 -8.10 10.84 -18.86
N ARG A 121 -6.91 11.03 -18.29
CA ARG A 121 -6.36 12.35 -18.00
C ARG A 121 -5.90 13.11 -19.24
N GLU A 122 -5.46 12.41 -20.29
CA GLU A 122 -5.13 13.00 -21.59
C GLU A 122 -6.36 13.51 -22.37
N ARG A 123 -7.59 13.17 -21.93
CA ARG A 123 -8.84 13.52 -22.62
C ARG A 123 -9.66 14.62 -21.95
N LEU A 124 -9.20 15.14 -20.81
CA LEU A 124 -9.80 16.23 -20.03
C LEU A 124 -8.91 17.47 -20.09
#